data_AF-A0A447QSY2-F1
#
_entry.id   AF-A0A447QSY2-F1
#
_cell.length_a   1.000
_cell.length_b   1.000
_cell.length_c   1.000
_cell.angle_alpha   90.00
_cell.angle_beta   90.00
_cell.angle_gamma   90.00
#
_symmetry.space_group_name_H-M   'P 1'
#
loop_
_entity.id
_entity.type
_entity.pdbx_description
1 polymer ?
#
loop_
_entity_poly.entity_id
_entity_poly.type
_entity_poly.pdbx_seq_one_letter_code
_entity_poly.pdbx_strand_id
1 'polypeptide(L)'
;MPSTIVNMIAGHLTIMYGMRGPSISIATACTSGVHNIGHAARIIAYNDADVMLAGGAEKASTPLGVGGFGAARALSTRNDDPQAASRPWDKDRDGFVLGDGAA
;
A
#
# COMPACT_ATOMS: atom_id res chain seq x y z
N MET A 1 -0.56 -3.88 -21.00
CA MET A 1 -0.85 -4.88 -19.97
C MET A 1 -1.60 -4.21 -18.82
N PRO A 2 -2.91 -4.48 -18.65
CA PRO A 2 -3.71 -3.93 -17.54
C PRO A 2 -3.48 -4.66 -16.20
N SER A 3 -2.53 -5.58 -16.11
CA SER A 3 -2.29 -6.40 -14.91
C SER A 3 -1.32 -5.78 -13.90
N THR A 4 -0.67 -4.65 -14.22
CA THR A 4 0.47 -4.13 -13.42
C THR A 4 0.36 -2.67 -13.00
N ILE A 5 -0.54 -1.88 -13.59
CA ILE A 5 -0.64 -0.45 -13.30
C ILE A 5 -1.49 -0.21 -12.04
N VAL A 6 -1.05 0.72 -11.18
CA VAL A 6 -1.54 0.89 -9.80
C VAL A 6 -3.03 1.17 -9.67
N ASN A 7 -3.65 1.76 -10.68
CA ASN A 7 -5.07 2.13 -10.66
C ASN A 7 -6.03 0.98 -10.99
N MET A 8 -5.52 -0.22 -11.28
CA MET A 8 -6.37 -1.33 -11.72
C MET A 8 -7.18 -1.94 -10.59
N ILE A 9 -6.80 -1.78 -9.33
CA ILE A 9 -7.66 -2.20 -8.22
C ILE A 9 -8.97 -1.41 -8.25
N ALA A 10 -8.89 -0.08 -8.34
CA ALA A 10 -10.07 0.77 -8.50
C ALA A 10 -10.86 0.43 -9.78
N GLY A 11 -10.15 0.24 -10.90
CA GLY A 11 -10.78 -0.11 -12.18
C GLY A 11 -11.53 -1.46 -12.18
N HIS A 12 -10.97 -2.51 -11.58
CA HIS A 12 -11.68 -3.79 -11.46
C HIS A 12 -12.87 -3.68 -10.53
N LEU A 13 -12.74 -3.01 -9.38
CA LEU A 13 -13.82 -2.83 -8.42
C LEU A 13 -15.00 -2.04 -9.01
N THR A 14 -14.72 -0.99 -9.80
CA THR A 14 -15.78 -0.22 -10.45
C THR A 14 -16.53 -1.03 -11.50
N ILE A 15 -15.84 -1.89 -12.26
CA ILE A 15 -16.47 -2.82 -13.21
C ILE A 15 -17.30 -3.87 -12.48
N MET A 16 -16.74 -4.52 -11.45
CA MET A 16 -17.39 -5.61 -10.72
C MET A 16 -18.67 -5.18 -10.02
N TYR A 17 -18.68 -3.97 -9.46
CA TYR A 17 -19.82 -3.46 -8.67
C TYR A 17 -20.61 -2.34 -9.36
N GLY A 18 -20.30 -2.03 -10.62
CA GLY A 18 -20.98 -1.00 -11.40
C GLY A 18 -20.86 0.42 -10.81
N MET A 19 -19.76 0.71 -10.10
CA MET A 19 -19.53 2.03 -9.49
C MET A 19 -19.21 3.07 -10.57
N ARG A 20 -19.92 4.19 -10.58
CA ARG A 20 -19.81 5.25 -11.60
C ARG A 20 -19.36 6.61 -11.05
N GLY A 21 -19.10 6.69 -9.75
CA GLY A 21 -18.56 7.89 -9.11
C GLY A 21 -17.07 8.10 -9.38
N PRO A 22 -16.43 9.03 -8.66
CA PRO A 22 -15.00 9.30 -8.77
C PRO A 22 -14.14 8.04 -8.57
N SER A 23 -13.21 7.79 -9.49
CA SER A 23 -12.30 6.64 -9.45
C SER A 23 -10.87 7.12 -9.57
N ILE A 24 -10.19 7.25 -8.43
CA ILE A 24 -8.80 7.72 -8.33
C ILE A 24 -7.90 6.67 -7.65
N SER A 25 -6.58 6.82 -7.82
CA SER A 25 -5.59 5.99 -7.13
C SER A 25 -4.35 6.82 -6.83
N ILE A 26 -4.10 7.04 -5.54
CA ILE A 26 -2.99 7.88 -5.07
C ILE A 26 -1.78 6.99 -4.74
N ALA A 27 -0.66 7.24 -5.42
CA ALA A 27 0.60 6.52 -5.24
C ALA A 27 1.65 7.44 -4.60
N THR A 28 1.84 7.28 -3.29
CA THR A 28 2.72 8.12 -2.46
C THR A 28 3.50 7.24 -1.46
N ALA A 29 4.08 6.15 -1.96
CA ALA A 29 4.85 5.18 -1.16
C ALA A 29 4.05 4.68 0.06
N CYS A 30 4.68 4.58 1.24
CA CYS A 30 4.07 4.06 2.47
C CYS A 30 2.83 4.86 2.94
N THR A 31 2.67 6.12 2.51
CA THR A 31 1.51 6.95 2.87
C THR A 31 0.31 6.76 1.95
N SER A 32 0.42 5.94 0.91
CA SER A 32 -0.63 5.76 -0.11
C SER A 32 -1.98 5.40 0.49
N GLY A 33 -2.05 4.44 1.40
CA GLY A 33 -3.32 4.05 2.05
C GLY A 33 -3.99 5.23 2.77
N VAL A 34 -3.21 5.96 3.57
CA VAL A 34 -3.71 7.13 4.32
C VAL A 34 -4.18 8.25 3.38
N HIS A 35 -3.43 8.54 2.32
CA HIS A 35 -3.85 9.54 1.34
C HIS A 35 -5.11 9.13 0.59
N ASN A 36 -5.26 7.86 0.17
CA ASN A 36 -6.48 7.41 -0.50
C ASN A 36 -7.70 7.54 0.42
N ILE A 37 -7.60 7.14 1.69
CA ILE A 37 -8.68 7.30 2.67
C ILE A 37 -9.00 8.78 2.90
N GLY A 38 -7.99 9.62 3.11
CA GLY A 38 -8.18 11.06 3.34
C GLY A 38 -8.80 11.78 2.14
N HIS A 39 -8.39 11.44 0.92
CA HIS A 39 -8.97 12.02 -0.28
C HIS A 39 -10.39 11.50 -0.56
N ALA A 40 -10.69 10.23 -0.28
CA ALA A 40 -12.04 9.72 -0.36
C ALA A 40 -13.00 10.46 0.59
N ALA A 41 -12.56 10.71 1.83
CA ALA A 41 -13.32 11.53 2.77
C ALA A 41 -13.53 12.96 2.26
N ARG A 42 -12.52 13.56 1.60
CA ARG A 42 -12.65 14.87 0.97
C ARG A 42 -13.65 14.85 -0.19
N ILE A 43 -13.58 13.87 -1.08
CA ILE A 43 -14.52 13.72 -2.21
C ILE A 43 -15.97 13.69 -1.70
N ILE A 44 -16.22 12.93 -0.62
CA ILE A 44 -17.54 12.91 0.03
C ILE A 44 -17.89 14.28 0.63
N ALA A 45 -16.96 14.91 1.37
CA ALA A 45 -17.19 16.22 1.97
C ALA A 45 -17.45 17.34 0.96
N TYR A 46 -16.94 17.21 -0.27
CA TYR A 46 -17.18 18.12 -1.39
C TYR A 46 -18.47 17.78 -2.17
N ASN A 47 -19.24 16.77 -1.76
CA ASN A 47 -20.43 16.26 -2.43
C ASN A 47 -20.18 15.73 -3.85
N ASP A 48 -18.97 15.27 -4.15
CA ASP A 48 -18.65 14.62 -5.42
C ASP A 48 -19.04 13.13 -5.42
N ALA A 49 -19.30 12.54 -4.24
CA ALA A 49 -19.85 11.21 -4.05
C ALA A 49 -20.54 11.05 -2.69
N ASP A 50 -21.55 10.19 -2.59
CA ASP A 50 -22.20 9.85 -1.31
C ASP A 50 -21.44 8.77 -0.53
N VAL A 51 -20.76 7.87 -1.25
CA VAL A 51 -20.01 6.73 -0.70
C VAL A 51 -18.75 6.51 -1.53
N MET A 52 -17.65 6.19 -0.87
CA MET A 52 -16.37 5.87 -1.52
C MET A 52 -15.80 4.57 -0.94
N LEU A 53 -15.28 3.71 -1.83
CA LEU A 53 -14.40 2.60 -1.44
C LEU A 53 -12.95 3.10 -1.49
N ALA A 54 -12.25 3.05 -0.36
CA ALA A 54 -10.91 3.61 -0.23
C ALA A 54 -10.02 2.69 0.61
N GLY A 55 -8.73 2.69 0.31
CA GLY A 55 -7.79 1.75 0.91
C GLY A 55 -6.44 1.74 0.20
N GLY A 56 -5.70 0.65 0.35
CA GLY A 56 -4.45 0.39 -0.34
C GLY A 56 -4.10 -1.09 -0.36
N ALA A 57 -3.36 -1.53 -1.37
CA ALA A 57 -2.83 -2.88 -1.45
C ALA A 57 -1.39 -2.86 -1.95
N GLU A 58 -0.58 -3.80 -1.48
CA GLU A 58 0.82 -3.92 -1.85
C GLU A 58 1.25 -5.39 -1.90
N LYS A 59 2.09 -5.72 -2.88
CA LYS A 59 2.73 -7.04 -3.02
C LYS A 59 4.17 -6.82 -3.49
N ALA A 60 5.01 -6.34 -2.59
CA ALA A 60 6.38 -5.97 -2.88
C ALA A 60 7.41 -7.06 -2.55
N SER A 61 6.99 -8.19 -1.94
CA SER A 61 7.81 -9.39 -1.66
C SER A 61 8.27 -10.15 -2.92
N THR A 62 8.85 -9.44 -3.88
CA THR A 62 9.44 -9.97 -5.10
C THR A 62 10.96 -9.90 -5.00
N PRO A 63 11.71 -10.67 -5.82
CA PRO A 63 13.17 -10.57 -5.84
C PRO A 63 13.66 -9.14 -6.06
N LEU A 64 12.97 -8.37 -6.91
CA LEU A 64 13.30 -6.97 -7.17
C LEU A 64 12.99 -6.07 -5.96
N GLY A 65 11.83 -6.24 -5.31
CA GLY A 65 11.48 -5.44 -4.14
C GLY A 65 12.41 -5.71 -2.95
N VAL A 66 12.67 -6.97 -2.64
CA VAL A 66 13.60 -7.37 -1.57
C VAL A 66 15.03 -6.94 -1.92
N GLY A 67 15.48 -7.18 -3.15
CA GLY A 67 16.81 -6.77 -3.61
C GLY A 67 17.01 -5.26 -3.59
N GLY A 68 15.99 -4.49 -3.98
CA GLY A 68 16.04 -3.02 -3.97
C GLY A 68 16.14 -2.44 -2.56
N PHE A 69 15.26 -2.86 -1.64
CA PHE A 69 15.35 -2.41 -0.24
C PHE A 69 16.58 -2.96 0.49
N GLY A 70 17.03 -4.17 0.14
CA GLY A 70 18.28 -4.74 0.63
C GLY A 70 19.52 -3.95 0.18
N ALA A 71 19.57 -3.55 -1.10
CA ALA A 71 20.65 -2.72 -1.63
C ALA A 71 20.71 -1.34 -0.95
N ALA A 72 19.56 -0.78 -0.58
CA ALA A 72 19.45 0.45 0.20
C ALA A 72 19.73 0.26 1.71
N ARG A 73 19.98 -0.97 2.17
CA ARG A 73 20.13 -1.35 3.60
C ARG A 73 18.93 -0.92 4.46
N ALA A 74 17.72 -1.01 3.91
CA ALA A 74 16.50 -0.62 4.60
C ALA A 74 15.79 -1.78 5.33
N LEU A 75 16.08 -3.03 4.93
CA LEU A 75 15.52 -4.24 5.54
C LEU A 75 16.34 -4.70 6.73
N SER A 76 15.67 -5.27 7.74
CA SER A 76 16.35 -6.04 8.79
C SER A 76 17.09 -7.23 8.20
N THR A 77 18.23 -7.59 8.80
CA THR A 77 19.08 -8.72 8.38
C THR A 77 19.12 -9.84 9.41
N ARG A 78 18.26 -9.78 10.43
CA ARG A 78 18.11 -10.80 11.48
C ARG A 78 17.41 -12.06 10.95
N ASN A 79 18.14 -12.84 10.17
CA ASN A 79 17.64 -14.07 9.55
C ASN A 79 17.63 -15.27 10.52
N ASP A 80 18.35 -15.17 11.63
CA ASP A 80 18.45 -16.18 12.70
C ASP A 80 17.24 -16.19 13.64
N ASP A 81 16.57 -15.04 13.81
CA ASP A 81 15.30 -14.90 14.55
C ASP A 81 14.33 -13.95 13.82
N PRO A 82 13.67 -14.42 12.75
CA PRO A 82 12.78 -13.59 11.92
C PRO A 82 11.57 -13.05 12.68
N GLN A 83 11.05 -13.80 13.65
CA GLN A 83 9.88 -13.40 14.44
C GLN A 83 10.17 -12.18 15.32
N ALA A 84 11.43 -12.03 15.77
CA ALA A 84 11.86 -10.86 16.53
C ALA A 84 12.46 -9.74 15.68
N ALA A 85 12.54 -9.86 14.34
CA ALA A 85 13.20 -8.87 13.49
C ALA A 85 12.49 -7.50 13.49
N SER A 86 11.16 -7.49 13.42
CA SER A 86 10.38 -6.24 13.49
C SER A 86 10.26 -5.76 14.93
N ARG A 87 11.06 -4.75 15.29
CA ARG A 87 11.15 -4.22 16.66
C ARG A 87 11.14 -2.68 16.70
N PRO A 88 9.99 -2.04 16.45
CA PRO A 88 9.88 -0.57 16.48
C PRO A 88 10.38 0.02 17.80
N TRP A 89 11.19 1.08 17.72
CA TRP A 89 11.80 1.80 18.85
C TRP A 89 12.78 1.01 19.72
N ASP A 90 13.00 -0.27 19.46
CA ASP A 90 14.00 -1.05 20.17
C ASP A 90 15.43 -0.55 19.87
N LYS A 91 16.32 -0.73 20.84
CA LYS A 91 17.73 -0.32 20.74
C LYS A 91 18.49 -1.09 19.66
N ASP A 92 18.12 -2.36 19.43
CA ASP A 92 18.81 -3.28 18.53
C ASP A 92 18.07 -3.42 17.19
N ARG A 93 17.22 -2.44 16.83
CA ARG A 93 16.54 -2.39 15.53
C ARG A 93 17.55 -2.14 14.40
N ASP A 94 17.40 -2.84 13.28
CA ASP A 94 18.35 -2.79 12.16
C ASP A 94 17.68 -2.59 10.78
N GLY A 95 16.37 -2.36 10.73
CA GLY A 95 15.62 -2.13 9.50
C GLY A 95 14.15 -2.48 9.67
N PHE A 96 13.34 -2.29 8.62
CA PHE A 96 11.96 -2.75 8.63
C PHE A 96 11.85 -4.20 8.12
N VAL A 97 10.74 -4.86 8.44
CA VAL A 97 10.39 -6.18 7.87
C VAL A 97 9.33 -5.96 6.79
N LEU A 98 9.62 -6.40 5.57
CA LEU A 98 8.71 -6.25 4.44
C LEU A 98 7.47 -7.14 4.64
N GLY A 99 6.28 -6.57 4.45
CA GLY A 99 5.01 -7.27 4.50
C GLY A 99 4.14 -6.92 3.29
N ASP A 100 3.27 -7.85 2.91
CA ASP A 100 2.26 -7.65 1.87
C ASP A 100 0.86 -7.63 2.49
N GLY A 101 -0.09 -6.99 1.82
CA GLY A 101 -1.47 -6.96 2.30
C GLY A 101 -2.35 -5.96 1.56
N ALA A 102 -3.61 -5.89 1.99
CA ALA A 102 -4.59 -4.92 1.51
C ALA A 102 -5.60 -4.59 2.61
N ALA A 103 -6.12 -3.36 2.60
CA ALA A 103 -7.22 -2.89 3.44
C ALA A 103 -7.96 -1.75 2.73
#